data_AF-A0A3R7RM85-F1
#
_entry.id   AF-A0A3R7RM85-F1
#
_cell.length_a   1.000
_cell.length_b   1.000
_cell.length_c   1.000
_cell.angle_alpha   90.00
_cell.angle_beta   90.00
_cell.angle_gamma   90.00
#
_symmetry.space_group_name_H-M   'P 1'
#
loop_
_entity.id
_entity.type
_entity.pdbx_description
1 polymer ?
#
loop_
_entity_poly.entity_id
_entity_poly.type
_entity_poly.pdbx_seq_one_letter_code
_entity_poly.pdbx_strand_id
1 'polypeptide(L)' 'MQCNIDARGKAIRLLSGLCCLVAGLLTLVFGGLEGVPVIVGACLLIGGGFMAFEGWSGWCVVRAMGFKTPV' A
#
# COMPACT_ATOMS: atom_id res chain seq x y z
N MET A 1 4.74 -14.78 10.51
CA MET A 1 5.76 -13.89 9.90
C MET A 1 6.54 -13.25 11.03
N GLN A 2 7.87 -13.17 10.91
CA GLN A 2 8.71 -12.53 11.92
C GLN A 2 8.60 -11.02 11.75
N CYS A 3 8.35 -10.28 12.83
CA CYS A 3 8.25 -8.82 12.76
C CYS A 3 9.58 -8.25 12.26
N ASN A 4 9.55 -7.45 11.19
CA ASN A 4 10.75 -6.87 10.54
C ASN A 4 10.66 -5.34 10.42
N ILE A 5 9.61 -4.74 10.99
CA ILE A 5 9.34 -3.31 10.91
C ILE A 5 9.12 -2.74 12.31
N ASP A 6 9.66 -1.54 12.54
CA ASP A 6 9.44 -0.81 13.79
C ASP A 6 7.99 -0.31 13.88
N ALA A 7 7.51 -0.01 15.10
CA ALA A 7 6.14 0.46 15.31
C ALA A 7 5.81 1.72 14.48
N ARG A 8 6.80 2.60 14.26
CA ARG A 8 6.66 3.78 13.39
C ARG A 8 6.52 3.40 11.92
N GLY A 9 7.43 2.56 11.40
CA GLY A 9 7.35 2.06 10.02
C GLY A 9 6.05 1.29 9.76
N LYS A 10 5.55 0.55 10.76
CA LYS A 10 4.26 -0.12 10.74
C LYS A 10 3.11 0.86 10.48
N ALA A 11 3.04 1.93 11.27
CA ALA A 11 1.98 2.92 11.18
C ALA A 11 2.03 3.70 9.85
N ILE A 12 3.23 4.12 9.42
CA ILE A 12 3.42 4.84 8.16
C ILE A 12 2.99 3.96 6.98
N ARG A 13 3.38 2.68 6.96
CA ARG A 13 3.01 1.79 5.86
C ARG A 13 1.51 1.53 5.80
N LEU A 14 0.89 1.33 6.96
CA LEU A 14 -0.55 1.11 7.05
C LEU A 14 -1.34 2.35 6.61
N LEU A 15 -0.92 3.54 7.04
CA LEU A 15 -1.55 4.80 6.67
C LEU A 15 -1.37 5.09 5.17
N SER A 16 -0.16 4.97 4.64
CA SER A 16 0.11 5.18 3.21
C SER A 16 -0.64 4.18 2.32
N GLY A 17 -0.72 2.91 2.73
CA GLY A 17 -1.53 1.89 2.05
C GLY A 17 -3.02 2.26 2.04
N LEU A 18 -3.56 2.72 3.18
CA LEU A 18 -4.94 3.18 3.29
C LEU A 18 -5.20 4.43 2.42
N CYS A 19 -4.26 5.38 2.38
CA CYS A 19 -4.34 6.54 1.50
C CYS A 19 -4.38 6.12 0.02
N CYS A 20 -3.56 5.15 -0.39
CA CYS A 20 -3.60 4.60 -1.75
C CYS A 20 -4.94 3.91 -2.05
N LEU A 21 -5.51 3.17 -1.09
CA LEU A 21 -6.84 2.55 -1.25
C LEU A 21 -7.92 3.61 -1.49
N VAL A 22 -7.93 4.67 -0.67
CA VAL A 22 -8.86 5.80 -0.84
C VAL A 22 -8.65 6.49 -2.18
N ALA A 23 -7.40 6.77 -2.57
CA ALA A 23 -7.10 7.37 -3.87
C ALA A 23 -7.53 6.49 -5.05
N GLY A 24 -7.36 5.17 -4.96
CA GLY A 24 -7.82 4.22 -5.97
C GLY A 24 -9.34 4.22 -6.10
N LEU A 25 -10.07 4.20 -4.99
CA LEU A 25 -11.53 4.33 -4.97
C LEU A 25 -11.99 5.65 -5.59
N LEU A 26 -11.39 6.78 -5.21
CA LEU A 26 -11.73 8.08 -5.78
C LEU A 26 -11.46 8.12 -7.29
N THR A 27 -10.35 7.52 -7.73
CA THR A 27 -10.01 7.44 -9.17
C THR A 27 -11.07 6.68 -9.96
N LEU A 28 -11.59 5.57 -9.44
CA LEU A 28 -12.65 4.81 -10.09
C LEU A 28 -14.01 5.52 -10.04
N VAL A 29 -14.34 6.15 -8.91
CA VAL A 29 -15.62 6.86 -8.72
C VAL A 29 -15.71 8.10 -9.62
N PHE A 30 -14.63 8.90 -9.71
CA PHE A 30 -14.62 10.14 -10.47
C PHE A 30 -14.10 9.98 -11.91
N GLY A 31 -13.18 9.04 -12.13
CA GLY A 31 -12.61 8.76 -13.45
C GLY A 31 -13.44 7.78 -14.28
N GLY A 32 -14.38 7.05 -13.66
CA GLY A 32 -15.22 6.07 -14.34
C GLY A 32 -14.56 4.70 -14.50
N LEU A 33 -15.29 3.79 -15.14
CA LEU A 33 -14.95 2.37 -15.28
C LEU A 33 -14.46 1.97 -16.68
N GLU A 34 -13.97 2.93 -17.47
CA GLU A 34 -13.45 2.67 -18.82
C GLU A 34 -12.07 3.30 -19.02
N GLY A 35 -11.21 2.63 -19.80
CA GLY A 35 -9.91 3.15 -20.20
C GLY A 35 -8.88 3.24 -19.06
N VAL A 36 -8.09 4.31 -19.08
CA VAL A 36 -6.94 4.52 -18.19
C VAL A 36 -7.31 4.58 -16.69
N PRO A 37 -8.40 5.25 -16.27
CA PRO A 37 -8.81 5.32 -14.86
C PRO A 37 -8.99 3.96 -14.18
N VAL A 38 -9.47 2.95 -14.91
CA VAL A 38 -9.62 1.58 -14.37
C VAL A 38 -8.28 0.99 -14.01
N ILE A 39 -7.31 1.11 -14.91
CA ILE A 39 -5.96 0.54 -14.71
C ILE A 39 -5.30 1.24 -13.53
N VAL A 40 -5.35 2.57 -13.50
CA VAL A 40 -4.76 3.37 -12.40
C VAL A 40 -5.44 3.05 -11.07
N GLY A 41 -6.77 3.03 -11.04
CA GLY A 41 -7.54 2.68 -9.86
C GLY A 41 -7.24 1.27 -9.36
N ALA A 42 -7.18 0.28 -10.25
CA ALA A 42 -6.84 -1.10 -9.90
C ALA A 42 -5.41 -1.21 -9.34
N CYS A 43 -4.43 -0.54 -9.96
CA CYS A 43 -3.05 -0.52 -9.46
C CYS A 43 -2.96 0.12 -8.07
N LEU A 44 -3.68 1.22 -7.84
CA LEU A 44 -3.73 1.88 -6.53
C LEU A 44 -4.39 0.99 -5.47
N LEU A 45 -5.46 0.29 -5.82
CA LEU A 45 -6.15 -0.61 -4.90
C LEU A 45 -5.31 -1.84 -4.53
N ILE A 46 -4.71 -2.49 -5.53
CA ILE A 46 -3.88 -3.69 -5.31
C ILE A 46 -2.59 -3.30 -4.57
N GLY A 47 -1.91 -2.25 -5.02
CA GLY A 47 -0.68 -1.76 -4.39
C GLY A 47 -0.92 -1.23 -2.97
N GLY A 48 -1.97 -0.41 -2.79
CA GLY A 48 -2.37 0.11 -1.49
C GLY A 48 -2.79 -0.99 -0.52
N GLY A 49 -3.56 -1.97 -1.00
CA GLY A 49 -3.95 -3.15 -0.22
C GLY A 49 -2.74 -3.97 0.23
N PHE A 50 -1.78 -4.20 -0.65
CA PHE A 50 -0.54 -4.89 -0.31
C PHE A 50 0.29 -4.12 0.74
N MET A 51 0.44 -2.80 0.58
CA MET A 51 1.12 -1.96 1.57
C MET A 51 0.42 -1.97 2.93
N ALA A 52 -0.91 -1.94 2.95
CA ALA A 52 -1.70 -2.04 4.18
C ALA A 52 -1.53 -3.41 4.85
N PHE A 53 -1.50 -4.49 4.08
CA PHE A 53 -1.23 -5.85 4.59
C PHE A 53 0.17 -5.99 5.19
N GLU A 54 1.20 -5.48 4.51
CA GLU A 54 2.57 -5.43 5.03
C GLU A 54 2.64 -4.63 6.35
N GLY A 55 1.95 -3.48 6.40
CA GLY A 55 1.81 -2.69 7.61
C GLY A 55 1.11 -3.46 8.74
N TRP A 56 -0.01 -4.12 8.47
CA TRP A 56 -0.79 -4.81 9.50
C TRP A 56 -0.04 -6.01 10.10
N SER A 57 0.59 -6.82 9.23
CA SER A 57 1.40 -7.97 9.60
C SER A 57 2.72 -7.61 10.30
N GLY A 58 3.13 -6.34 10.26
CA GLY A 58 4.41 -5.90 10.83
C GLY A 58 5.60 -6.42 10.04
N TRP A 59 5.41 -6.73 8.76
CA TRP A 59 6.41 -7.37 7.91
C TRP A 59 6.57 -6.62 6.60
N CYS A 60 7.83 -6.41 6.21
CA CYS A 60 8.19 -5.66 5.00
C CYS A 60 8.97 -6.56 4.04
N VAL A 61 8.44 -6.77 2.83
CA VAL A 61 9.10 -7.55 1.77
C VAL A 61 10.41 -6.89 1.33
N VAL A 62 10.43 -5.56 1.24
CA VAL A 62 11.61 -4.79 0.80
C VAL A 62 12.77 -4.96 1.78
N ARG A 63 12.50 -4.89 3.10
CA ARG A 63 13.51 -5.20 4.12
C ARG A 63 13.90 -6.69 4.11
N ALA A 64 12.96 -7.60 3.83
CA ALA A 64 13.25 -9.03 3.73
C ALA A 64 14.16 -9.35 2.52
N MET A 65 14.08 -8.58 1.45
CA MET A 65 15.01 -8.64 0.31
C MET A 65 16.38 -8.00 0.59
N GLY A 66 16.61 -7.47 1.80
CA GLY A 66 17.89 -6.89 2.22
C GLY A 66 18.05 -5.38 1.97
N PHE A 67 17.01 -4.69 1.50
CA PHE A 67 17.07 -3.24 1.31
C PHE A 67 16.93 -2.51 2.64
N LYS A 68 17.90 -1.63 2.93
CA LYS A 68 17.83 -0.71 4.07
C LYS A 68 16.82 0.40 3.77
N THR A 69 15.70 0.38 4.48
CA THR A 69 14.72 1.46 4.47
C THR A 69 14.91 2.31 5.73
N PRO A 70 14.93 3.65 5.63
CA PRO A 70 15.23 4.53 6.76
C PRO A 70 14.09 4.63 7.78
N VAL A 71 12.93 4.06 7.46
CA VAL A 71 11.67 4.06 8.23
C VAL A 71 11.29 2.67 8.67
#